data_AF-A0AA88NKS8-F1
#
_entry.id   AF-A0AA88NKS8-F1
#
_cell.length_a   1.000
_cell.length_b   1.000
_cell.length_c   1.000
_cell.angle_alpha   90.00
_cell.angle_beta   90.00
_cell.angle_gamma   90.00
#
_symmetry.space_group_name_H-M   'P 1'
#
loop_
_entity.id
_entity.type
_entity.pdbx_description
1 polymer ?
#
loop_
_entity_poly.entity_id
_entity_poly.type
_entity_poly.pdbx_seq_one_letter_code
_entity_poly.pdbx_strand_id
1 'polypeptide(L)'
;MKMKILFMTLVLALMLMSGSALKCYQCSMRKDGKCHYEIETCKDNKSTCFSGERFSQICLNLITFKRCMPASLCYHLLKRKDYRDVKCCVTNFCN
;
A
#
# COMPACT_ATOMS: atom_id res chain seq x y z
N MET A 1 12.59 -17.86 -39.61
CA MET A 1 11.91 -18.29 -38.35
C MET A 1 12.57 -17.74 -37.08
N LYS A 2 13.91 -17.71 -36.97
CA LYS A 2 14.65 -17.27 -35.75
C LYS A 2 14.27 -15.88 -35.20
N MET A 3 14.13 -14.86 -36.06
CA MET A 3 13.86 -13.48 -35.62
C MET A 3 12.45 -13.28 -35.02
N LYS A 4 11.45 -14.02 -35.53
CA LYS A 4 10.08 -13.98 -34.98
C LYS A 4 10.00 -14.58 -33.58
N ILE A 5 10.76 -15.63 -33.31
CA ILE A 5 10.81 -16.30 -32.01
C ILE A 5 11.47 -15.38 -30.97
N LEU A 6 12.55 -14.70 -31.34
CA LEU A 6 13.20 -13.68 -30.50
C LEU A 6 12.26 -12.53 -30.16
N PHE A 7 11.49 -12.05 -31.14
CA PHE A 7 10.53 -10.97 -30.90
C PHE A 7 9.40 -11.40 -29.95
N MET A 8 8.86 -12.61 -30.14
CA MET A 8 7.80 -13.14 -29.29
C MET A 8 8.27 -13.40 -27.86
N THR A 9 9.49 -13.93 -27.69
CA THR A 9 10.09 -14.17 -26.37
C THR A 9 10.37 -12.86 -25.64
N LEU A 10 10.83 -11.82 -26.34
CA LEU A 10 11.03 -10.48 -25.77
C LEU A 10 9.71 -9.85 -25.32
N VAL A 11 8.66 -9.91 -26.15
CA VAL A 11 7.33 -9.39 -25.80
C VAL A 11 6.76 -10.12 -24.58
N LEU A 12 6.89 -11.46 -24.54
CA LEU A 12 6.42 -12.25 -23.41
C LEU A 12 7.18 -11.92 -22.12
N ALA A 13 8.50 -11.74 -22.19
CA ALA A 13 9.32 -11.31 -21.06
C ALA A 13 8.90 -9.93 -20.54
N LEU A 14 8.67 -8.96 -21.44
CA LEU A 14 8.18 -7.62 -21.07
C LEU A 14 6.81 -7.66 -20.38
N MET A 15 5.89 -8.51 -20.84
CA MET A 15 4.58 -8.69 -20.20
C MET A 15 4.65 -9.41 -18.84
N LEU A 16 5.64 -10.28 -18.63
CA LEU A 16 5.88 -10.89 -17.32
C LEU A 16 6.57 -9.93 -16.36
N MET A 17 7.31 -8.95 -16.87
CA MET A 17 7.95 -7.88 -16.09
C MET A 17 7.00 -6.74 -15.71
N SER A 18 5.79 -6.64 -16.31
CA SER A 18 4.72 -5.81 -15.75
C SER A 18 4.26 -6.43 -14.42
N GLY A 19 4.95 -6.04 -13.35
CA GLY A 19 4.71 -6.52 -12.00
C GLY A 19 3.26 -6.36 -11.59
N SER A 20 2.76 -7.32 -10.81
CA SER A 20 1.42 -7.22 -10.24
C SER A 20 1.30 -5.98 -9.36
N ALA A 21 0.18 -5.27 -9.47
CA ALA A 21 -0.10 -4.14 -8.57
C ALA A 21 -0.10 -4.62 -7.11
N LEU A 22 0.65 -3.91 -6.27
CA LEU A 22 0.77 -4.20 -4.83
C LEU A 22 -0.61 -4.22 -4.19
N LYS A 23 -0.86 -5.18 -3.30
CA LYS A 23 -2.10 -5.28 -2.51
C LYS A 23 -1.81 -5.02 -1.04
N CYS A 24 -2.58 -4.15 -0.41
CA CYS A 24 -2.44 -3.82 1.01
C CYS A 24 -3.77 -4.00 1.73
N TYR A 25 -3.71 -4.16 3.06
CA TYR A 25 -4.91 -3.97 3.86
C TYR A 25 -5.26 -2.49 3.90
N GLN A 26 -6.54 -2.19 3.77
CA GLN A 26 -7.11 -0.87 3.92
C GLN A 26 -8.04 -0.85 5.12
N CYS A 27 -7.90 0.19 5.93
CA CYS A 27 -8.81 0.49 7.02
C CYS A 27 -9.80 1.55 6.55
N SER A 28 -11.05 1.18 6.29
CA SER A 28 -12.12 2.14 6.02
C SER A 28 -12.78 2.54 7.34
N MET A 29 -12.71 3.82 7.68
CA MET A 29 -13.42 4.35 8.84
C MET A 29 -14.90 4.48 8.51
N ARG A 30 -15.74 3.67 9.16
CA ARG A 30 -17.19 3.75 9.04
C ARG A 30 -17.79 4.52 10.22
N LYS A 31 -19.10 4.79 10.15
CA LYS A 31 -19.83 5.59 11.15
C LYS A 31 -19.82 4.98 12.56
N ASP A 32 -19.48 3.70 12.69
CA ASP A 32 -19.33 2.99 13.96
C ASP A 32 -17.97 3.25 14.65
N GLY A 33 -17.09 4.04 14.03
CA GLY A 33 -15.78 4.38 14.58
C GLY A 33 -14.78 3.21 14.60
N LYS A 34 -15.14 2.08 13.98
CA LYS A 34 -14.28 0.90 13.89
C LYS A 34 -13.58 0.84 12.54
N CYS A 35 -12.40 0.24 12.56
CA CYS A 35 -11.66 -0.08 11.36
C CYS A 35 -12.30 -1.28 10.65
N HIS A 36 -12.84 -1.08 9.45
CA HIS A 36 -13.27 -2.18 8.59
C HIS A 36 -12.15 -2.50 7.61
N TYR A 37 -11.63 -3.73 7.71
CA TYR A 37 -10.51 -4.18 6.89
C TYR A 37 -11.01 -4.62 5.51
N GLU A 38 -10.51 -3.95 4.48
CA GLU A 38 -10.74 -4.23 3.07
C GLU A 38 -9.40 -4.42 2.37
N ILE A 39 -9.40 -4.95 1.15
CA ILE A 39 -8.18 -5.09 0.33
C ILE A 39 -8.12 -3.93 -0.66
N GLU A 40 -7.05 -3.13 -0.60
CA GLU A 40 -6.75 -2.10 -1.61
C GLU A 40 -5.71 -2.65 -2.59
N THR A 41 -6.03 -2.59 -3.89
CA THR A 41 -5.01 -2.73 -4.94
C THR A 41 -4.42 -1.36 -5.21
N CYS A 42 -3.12 -1.22 -4.99
CA CYS A 42 -2.43 0.06 -5.10
C CYS A 42 -2.34 0.53 -6.55
N LYS A 43 -2.60 1.82 -6.77
CA LYS A 43 -2.44 2.49 -8.07
C LYS A 43 -0.98 2.86 -8.34
N ASP A 44 -0.67 3.23 -9.57
CA ASP A 44 0.68 3.42 -10.12
C ASP A 44 1.61 4.37 -9.33
N ASN A 45 1.06 5.22 -8.44
CA ASN A 45 1.82 6.15 -7.60
C ASN A 45 1.85 5.79 -6.10
N LYS A 46 1.37 4.60 -5.73
CA LYS A 46 1.30 4.14 -4.35
C LYS A 46 2.04 2.81 -4.20
N SER A 47 3.37 2.87 -4.14
CA SER A 47 4.23 1.67 -4.10
C SER A 47 4.49 1.11 -2.70
N THR A 48 3.75 1.51 -1.68
CA THR A 48 4.01 1.10 -0.28
C THR A 48 2.71 0.89 0.49
N CYS A 49 2.67 -0.19 1.26
CA CYS A 49 1.64 -0.42 2.27
C CYS A 49 2.03 0.29 3.57
N PHE A 50 1.07 1.00 4.14
CA PHE A 50 1.22 1.72 5.40
C PHE A 50 0.29 1.14 6.46
N SER A 51 0.79 0.99 7.68
CA SER A 51 -0.01 0.87 8.90
C SER A 51 0.51 1.84 9.94
N GLY A 52 -0.38 2.40 10.74
CA GLY A 52 -0.01 3.18 11.91
C GLY A 52 -1.25 3.72 12.61
N GLU A 53 -1.06 4.24 13.80
CA GLU A 53 -2.12 4.80 14.63
C GLU A 53 -1.95 6.29 14.84
N ARG A 54 -3.05 7.03 14.97
CA ARG A 54 -3.02 8.43 15.36
C ARG A 54 -4.20 8.74 16.26
N PHE A 55 -3.94 9.55 17.28
CA PHE A 55 -4.99 10.01 18.19
C PHE A 55 -5.95 10.96 17.47
N SER A 56 -7.25 10.64 17.49
CA SER A 56 -8.31 11.50 16.97
C SER A 56 -8.91 12.29 18.12
N GLN A 57 -8.82 13.62 18.03
CA GLN A 57 -9.49 14.52 18.98
C GLN A 57 -11.02 14.45 18.87
N ILE A 58 -11.55 14.10 17.70
CA ILE A 58 -13.00 14.00 17.45
C ILE A 58 -13.58 12.78 18.16
N CYS A 59 -12.88 11.65 18.10
CA CYS A 59 -13.34 10.38 18.67
C CYS A 59 -12.76 10.11 20.07
N LEU A 60 -11.86 10.98 20.55
CA LEU A 60 -11.09 10.83 21.79
C LEU A 60 -10.41 9.44 21.93
N ASN A 61 -9.96 8.87 20.81
CA ASN A 61 -9.38 7.53 20.77
C ASN A 61 -8.25 7.42 19.71
N LEU A 62 -7.41 6.39 19.83
CA LEU A 62 -6.45 6.01 18.80
C LEU A 62 -7.19 5.39 17.61
N ILE A 63 -6.88 5.91 16.43
CA ILE A 63 -7.39 5.43 15.16
C ILE A 63 -6.27 4.72 14.41
N THR A 64 -6.50 3.46 14.06
CA THR A 64 -5.65 2.71 13.14
C THR A 64 -5.93 3.15 11.70
N PHE A 65 -4.87 3.36 10.94
CA PHE A 65 -4.88 3.64 9.51
C PHE A 65 -4.11 2.54 8.79
N LYS A 66 -4.73 1.94 7.78
CA LYS A 66 -4.07 1.04 6.84
C LYS A 66 -4.45 1.44 5.42
N ARG A 67 -3.49 1.54 4.50
CA ARG A 67 -3.72 1.93 3.10
C ARG A 67 -2.47 1.80 2.24
N CYS A 68 -2.65 1.82 0.93
CA CYS A 68 -1.61 2.12 -0.04
C CYS A 68 -1.23 3.61 0.02
N MET A 69 0.06 3.92 -0.10
CA MET A 69 0.56 5.29 -0.18
C MET A 69 1.89 5.40 -0.96
N PRO A 70 2.30 6.63 -1.36
CA PRO A 70 3.63 6.85 -1.92
C PRO A 70 4.72 6.53 -0.88
N ALA A 71 5.81 5.90 -1.33
CA ALA A 71 6.92 5.53 -0.45
C ALA A 71 7.49 6.75 0.32
N SER A 72 7.68 7.88 -0.37
CA SER A 72 8.15 9.13 0.25
C SER A 72 7.28 9.54 1.44
N LEU A 73 5.96 9.58 1.26
CA LEU A 73 5.02 9.96 2.31
C LEU A 73 5.06 8.97 3.48
N CYS A 74 5.20 7.66 3.22
CA CYS A 74 5.35 6.65 4.27
C CYS A 74 6.59 6.92 5.15
N TYR A 75 7.74 7.15 4.52
CA TYR A 75 8.98 7.44 5.23
C TYR A 75 8.95 8.79 5.97
N HIS A 76 8.18 9.77 5.49
CA HIS A 76 7.92 10.99 6.24
C HIS A 76 7.08 10.74 7.50
N LEU A 77 6.09 9.84 7.44
CA LEU A 77 5.25 9.50 8.60
C LEU A 77 6.02 8.73 9.69
N LEU A 78 7.06 7.96 9.35
CA LEU A 78 7.93 7.34 10.35
C LEU A 78 8.60 8.36 11.30
N LYS A 79 8.76 9.61 10.87
CA LYS A 79 9.41 10.67 11.65
C LYS A 79 8.40 11.54 12.43
N ARG A 80 7.10 11.32 12.24
CA ARG A 80 6.03 12.12 12.84
C ARG A 80 5.71 11.64 14.25
N LYS A 81 5.77 12.54 15.23
CA LYS A 81 5.49 12.22 16.65
C LYS A 81 4.00 11.97 16.95
N ASP A 82 3.11 12.45 16.08
CA ASP A 82 1.66 12.27 16.22
C ASP A 82 1.17 10.92 15.68
N TYR A 83 2.04 10.12 15.07
CA TYR A 83 1.76 8.76 14.65
C TYR A 83 2.51 7.76 15.55
N ARG A 84 1.83 6.64 15.87
CA ARG A 84 2.38 5.50 16.63
C ARG A 84 2.36 4.24 15.78
N ASP A 85 3.21 3.28 16.13
CA ASP A 85 3.27 1.94 15.52
C ASP A 85 3.31 1.95 13.99
N VAL A 86 4.07 2.90 13.44
CA VAL A 86 4.15 3.11 11.99
C VAL A 86 4.96 1.98 11.34
N LYS A 87 4.36 1.36 10.33
CA LYS A 87 4.96 0.33 9.48
C LYS A 87 4.82 0.71 8.01
N CYS A 88 5.94 0.67 7.30
CA CYS A 88 6.03 0.86 5.85
C CYS A 88 6.65 -0.40 5.22
N CYS A 89 6.00 -0.96 4.21
CA CYS A 89 6.47 -2.18 3.56
C CYS A 89 5.97 -2.30 2.12
N VAL A 90 6.64 -3.11 1.30
CA VAL A 90 6.44 -3.16 -0.17
C VAL A 90 6.04 -4.55 -0.69
N THR A 91 5.63 -5.45 0.20
CA THR A 91 5.14 -6.79 -0.14
C THR A 91 3.62 -6.88 0.07
N ASN A 92 2.95 -7.81 -0.61
CA ASN A 92 1.50 -7.94 -0.48
C ASN A 92 1.08 -8.18 0.97
N PHE A 93 0.04 -7.47 1.42
CA PHE A 93 -0.64 -7.64 2.72
C PHE A 93 0.27 -7.47 3.95
N CYS A 94 1.38 -6.74 3.81
CA CYS A 94 2.40 -6.65 4.85
C CYS A 94 2.06 -5.67 5.98
N ASN A 95 1.02 -4.84 5.83
CA ASN A 95 0.67 -3.74 6.73
C ASN A 95 -0.44 -4.06 7.73
#